data_AF-A0A151Z2G2-F1
#
_entry.id   AF-A0A151Z2G2-F1
#
_cell.length_a   1.000
_cell.length_b   1.000
_cell.length_c   1.000
_cell.angle_alpha   90.00
_cell.angle_beta   90.00
_cell.angle_gamma   90.00
#
_symmetry.space_group_name_H-M   'P 1'
#
loop_
_entity.id
_entity.type
_entity.pdbx_description
1 polymer ?
#
loop_
_entity_poly.entity_id
_entity_poly.type
_entity_poly.pdbx_seq_one_letter_code
_entity_poly.pdbx_strand_id
1 'polypeptide(L)'
;MDSRNGYYKIKLGTFVPQMNHKGSEKVKRISLIGKGLFCFLLGLAIAGTTGFSSLPSAAEDQPATSEQCPKAEDLIQPDENAEKEIRDVLPQLIQETYGDDSRYQNYEVKRILTLKAPESSPYSGIAEQQCRKEVAGKSLLVELFFPEFLPSASLSQGQVFVAKTNEGWKVWYRYH
;
A
#
# COMPACT_ATOMS: atom_id res chain seq x y z
N MET A 1 -47.14 -23.59 -9.92
CA MET A 1 -46.97 -24.85 -9.17
C MET A 1 -45.59 -25.36 -9.56
N ASP A 2 -44.54 -25.46 -8.76
CA ASP A 2 -44.32 -25.52 -7.30
C ASP A 2 -42.79 -25.31 -7.15
N SER A 3 -42.31 -24.20 -6.57
CA SER A 3 -41.83 -24.06 -5.18
C SER A 3 -40.78 -25.09 -4.72
N ARG A 4 -39.59 -24.60 -4.32
CA ARG A 4 -38.58 -25.15 -3.38
C ARG A 4 -37.32 -24.26 -3.49
N ASN A 5 -37.22 -23.11 -2.83
CA ASN A 5 -37.00 -22.88 -1.39
C ASN A 5 -35.82 -23.67 -0.80
N GLY A 6 -34.67 -23.00 -0.69
CA GLY A 6 -33.48 -23.47 0.04
C GLY A 6 -32.86 -22.29 0.80
N TYR A 7 -33.43 -21.99 1.97
CA TYR A 7 -32.91 -20.99 2.91
C TYR A 7 -31.73 -21.58 3.70
N TYR A 8 -30.56 -20.94 3.66
CA TYR A 8 -29.48 -21.20 4.61
C TYR A 8 -29.57 -20.21 5.76
N LYS A 9 -29.82 -20.75 6.95
CA LYS A 9 -30.01 -20.04 8.21
C LYS A 9 -28.64 -19.86 8.88
N ILE A 10 -28.02 -18.69 8.77
CA ILE A 10 -26.79 -18.38 9.52
C ILE A 10 -27.18 -17.98 10.95
N LYS A 11 -26.66 -18.72 11.92
CA LYS A 11 -26.89 -18.54 13.35
C LYS A 11 -26.01 -17.38 13.84
N LEU A 12 -26.64 -16.28 14.26
CA LEU A 12 -26.00 -15.19 15.00
C LEU A 12 -25.42 -15.73 16.32
N GLY A 13 -24.09 -15.70 16.43
CA GLY A 13 -23.37 -15.86 17.70
C GLY A 13 -22.93 -14.49 18.17
N THR A 14 -23.63 -13.96 19.17
CA THR A 14 -23.24 -12.78 19.93
C THR A 14 -22.06 -13.14 20.84
N PHE A 15 -20.88 -12.56 20.58
CA PHE A 15 -19.77 -12.57 21.54
C PHE A 15 -19.62 -11.16 22.12
N VAL A 16 -20.00 -11.03 23.38
CA VAL A 16 -19.81 -9.82 24.20
C VAL A 16 -18.64 -10.10 25.14
N PRO A 17 -17.53 -9.35 25.06
CA PRO A 17 -16.66 -9.15 26.21
C PRO A 17 -16.92 -7.78 26.84
N GLN A 18 -17.40 -7.82 28.09
CA GLN A 18 -17.50 -6.67 28.99
C GLN A 18 -16.13 -6.32 29.58
N MET A 19 -16.01 -5.04 29.91
CA MET A 19 -14.79 -4.28 30.23
C MET A 19 -14.15 -4.69 31.56
N ASN A 20 -12.84 -4.45 31.74
CA ASN A 20 -12.39 -3.32 32.55
C ASN A 20 -10.87 -3.24 32.78
N HIS A 21 -10.48 -1.97 32.97
CA HIS A 21 -9.51 -1.46 33.94
C HIS A 21 -8.08 -1.08 33.51
N LYS A 22 -7.87 0.25 33.61
CA LYS A 22 -6.76 0.96 34.28
C LYS A 22 -5.39 0.94 33.60
N GLY A 23 -4.95 2.14 33.22
CA GLY A 23 -3.54 2.42 32.96
C GLY A 23 -3.33 3.77 32.30
N SER A 24 -3.60 4.86 33.03
CA SER A 24 -3.15 6.21 32.65
C SER A 24 -1.64 6.28 32.91
N GLU A 25 -0.81 6.18 31.87
CA GLU A 25 0.61 6.51 31.98
C GLU A 25 0.90 7.80 31.20
N LYS A 26 1.03 8.89 31.96
CA LYS A 26 1.52 10.17 31.48
C LYS A 26 3.00 10.01 31.12
N VAL A 27 3.33 10.04 29.84
CA VAL A 27 4.71 10.18 29.36
C VAL A 27 5.19 11.59 29.73
N LYS A 28 5.92 11.70 30.84
CA LYS A 28 6.68 12.90 31.20
C LYS A 28 7.91 12.96 30.29
N ARG A 29 7.93 13.94 29.38
CA ARG A 29 9.17 14.42 28.76
C ARG A 29 10.06 14.97 29.87
N ILE A 30 11.22 14.35 30.08
CA ILE A 30 12.30 14.93 30.88
C ILE A 30 13.39 15.33 29.90
N SER A 31 13.41 16.63 29.62
CA SER A 31 14.59 17.33 29.09
C SER A 31 15.56 17.48 30.26
N LEU A 32 16.75 16.89 30.13
CA LEU A 32 17.84 17.08 31.08
C LEU A 32 19.03 17.70 30.35
N ILE A 33 19.01 19.03 30.38
CA ILE A 33 20.18 19.88 30.25
C ILE A 33 21.09 19.54 31.44
N GLY A 34 22.28 19.01 31.16
CA GLY A 34 23.31 18.73 32.15
C GLY A 34 24.67 19.14 31.62
N LYS A 35 25.07 20.39 31.91
CA LYS A 35 26.46 20.86 31.79
C LYS A 35 27.32 20.04 32.74
N GLY A 36 28.24 19.24 32.20
CA GLY A 36 29.21 18.46 32.96
C GLY A 36 30.51 18.39 32.20
N LEU A 37 31.35 19.38 32.44
CA LEU A 37 32.73 19.51 32.01
C LEU A 37 33.53 18.29 32.49
N PHE A 38 34.02 17.44 31.58
CA PHE A 38 35.09 16.49 31.88
C PHE A 38 36.10 16.50 30.72
N CYS A 39 37.18 17.23 30.94
CA CYS A 39 38.37 17.21 30.10
C CYS A 39 39.12 15.90 30.33
N PHE A 40 39.11 15.01 29.36
CA PHE A 40 40.20 14.05 29.17
C PHE A 40 40.94 14.43 27.89
N LEU A 41 42.05 15.15 28.09
CA LEU A 41 43.08 15.31 27.10
C LEU A 41 43.83 13.98 27.01
N LEU A 42 43.68 13.28 25.89
CA LEU A 42 44.71 12.38 25.40
C LEU A 42 44.90 12.64 23.92
N GLY A 43 45.99 13.35 23.63
CA GLY A 43 46.44 13.60 22.27
C GLY A 43 46.95 12.30 21.65
N LEU A 44 46.42 11.99 20.47
CA LEU A 44 47.08 11.13 19.50
C LEU A 44 46.90 11.78 18.14
N ALA A 45 47.97 12.48 17.73
CA ALA A 45 48.14 12.97 16.38
C ALA A 45 48.27 11.77 15.44
N ILE A 46 47.27 11.57 14.59
CA ILE A 46 47.41 10.76 13.38
C ILE A 46 47.18 11.70 12.21
N ALA A 47 48.28 12.20 11.68
CA ALA A 47 48.32 12.82 10.37
C ALA A 47 48.01 11.74 9.33
N GLY A 48 46.80 11.79 8.78
CA GLY A 48 46.35 10.91 7.72
C GLY A 48 45.24 11.60 6.96
N THR A 49 45.62 12.49 6.04
CA THR A 49 44.72 13.12 5.07
C THR A 49 44.22 12.03 4.11
N THR A 50 43.16 11.33 4.51
CA THR A 50 42.33 10.56 3.59
C THR A 50 41.02 11.33 3.47
N GLY A 51 40.85 11.96 2.32
CA GLY A 51 39.63 12.69 1.99
C GLY A 51 38.45 11.75 2.11
N PHE A 52 37.56 12.04 3.05
CA PHE A 52 36.19 11.54 2.99
C PHE A 52 35.54 12.22 1.79
N SER A 53 35.65 11.59 0.61
CA SER A 53 34.77 11.88 -0.50
C SER A 53 33.38 11.51 -0.04
N SER A 54 32.57 12.51 0.30
CA SER A 54 31.14 12.38 0.45
C SER A 54 30.60 11.69 -0.80
N LEU A 55 30.27 10.39 -0.68
CA LEU A 55 29.50 9.71 -1.70
C LEU A 55 28.20 10.51 -1.86
N PRO A 56 27.88 11.00 -3.06
CA PRO A 56 26.54 11.49 -3.30
C PRO A 56 25.63 10.32 -2.99
N SER A 57 24.76 10.48 -2.00
CA SER A 57 23.57 9.66 -1.89
C SER A 57 22.90 9.80 -3.26
N ALA A 58 23.03 8.77 -4.08
CA ALA A 58 22.12 8.59 -5.19
C ALA A 58 20.75 8.46 -4.53
N ALA A 59 20.10 9.61 -4.33
CA ALA A 59 18.68 9.67 -4.57
C ALA A 59 18.56 9.15 -6.00
N GLU A 60 18.29 7.85 -6.09
CA GLU A 60 17.86 7.24 -7.33
C GLU A 60 16.55 7.96 -7.62
N ASP A 61 16.68 9.08 -8.33
CA ASP A 61 15.61 9.80 -9.00
C ASP A 61 15.20 8.82 -10.10
N GLN A 62 14.48 7.76 -9.71
CA GLN A 62 13.85 6.87 -10.65
C GLN A 62 12.92 7.77 -11.44
N PRO A 63 13.19 7.99 -12.74
CA PRO A 63 12.32 8.84 -13.52
C PRO A 63 10.92 8.24 -13.40
N ALA A 64 9.96 9.01 -12.89
CA ALA A 64 8.55 8.68 -13.00
C ALA A 64 8.33 8.31 -14.46
N THR A 65 8.10 7.03 -14.74
CA THR A 65 7.97 6.51 -16.09
C THR A 65 6.64 7.02 -16.64
N SER A 66 6.67 8.25 -17.12
CA SER A 66 5.50 9.00 -17.59
C SER A 66 4.81 8.31 -18.78
N GLU A 67 5.48 7.38 -19.46
CA GLU A 67 4.92 6.62 -20.57
C GLU A 67 3.90 5.55 -20.14
N GLN A 68 3.95 5.06 -18.88
CA GLN A 68 2.98 4.07 -18.37
C GLN A 68 1.75 4.71 -17.73
N CYS A 69 1.81 6.01 -17.43
CA CYS A 69 0.73 6.68 -16.72
C CYS A 69 -0.45 6.94 -17.64
N PRO A 70 -1.68 6.54 -17.26
CA PRO A 70 -2.86 6.87 -18.03
C PRO A 70 -3.07 8.39 -17.99
N LYS A 71 -3.63 8.93 -19.07
CA LYS A 71 -4.02 10.34 -19.13
C LYS A 71 -5.21 10.58 -18.21
N ALA A 72 -5.11 11.58 -17.34
CA ALA A 72 -6.12 11.84 -16.34
C ALA A 72 -7.49 12.18 -16.95
N GLU A 73 -7.52 12.81 -18.12
CA GLU A 73 -8.73 13.12 -18.89
C GLU A 73 -9.49 11.89 -19.39
N ASP A 74 -8.79 10.77 -19.61
CA ASP A 74 -9.38 9.51 -20.06
C ASP A 74 -9.92 8.65 -18.91
N LEU A 75 -9.63 9.06 -17.66
CA LEU A 75 -10.03 8.35 -16.46
C LEU A 75 -11.40 8.80 -15.95
N ILE A 76 -12.24 7.81 -15.65
CA ILE A 76 -13.56 7.96 -15.04
C ILE A 76 -13.39 7.97 -13.52
N GLN A 77 -14.05 8.93 -12.86
CA GLN A 77 -14.06 8.99 -11.39
C GLN A 77 -14.80 7.77 -10.82
N PRO A 78 -14.18 7.00 -9.91
CA PRO A 78 -14.88 5.92 -9.20
C PRO A 78 -16.09 6.45 -8.41
N ASP A 79 -17.22 5.76 -8.56
CA ASP A 79 -18.46 5.98 -7.82
C ASP A 79 -18.64 4.93 -6.71
N GLU A 80 -19.82 4.87 -6.10
CA GLU A 80 -20.15 3.90 -5.05
C GLU A 80 -20.17 2.43 -5.52
N ASN A 81 -20.26 2.18 -6.83
CA ASN A 81 -20.28 0.83 -7.40
C ASN A 81 -18.88 0.31 -7.74
N ALA A 82 -17.87 1.18 -7.76
CA ALA A 82 -16.52 0.86 -8.21
C ALA A 82 -15.91 -0.37 -7.53
N GLU A 83 -16.13 -0.56 -6.22
CA GLU A 83 -15.60 -1.73 -5.52
C GLU A 83 -16.18 -3.04 -6.08
N LYS A 84 -17.49 -3.07 -6.31
CA LYS A 84 -18.16 -4.24 -6.87
C LYS A 84 -17.68 -4.50 -8.30
N GLU A 85 -17.65 -3.47 -9.14
CA GLU A 85 -17.19 -3.59 -10.52
C GLU A 85 -15.76 -4.13 -10.61
N ILE A 86 -14.84 -3.64 -9.78
CA ILE A 86 -13.45 -4.14 -9.75
C ILE A 86 -13.44 -5.62 -9.38
N ARG A 87 -14.21 -6.05 -8.37
CA ARG A 87 -14.26 -7.46 -7.95
C ARG A 87 -14.74 -8.37 -9.09
N ASP A 88 -15.68 -7.90 -9.90
CA ASP A 88 -16.22 -8.67 -11.03
C ASP A 88 -15.17 -8.87 -12.15
N VAL A 89 -14.27 -7.90 -12.36
CA VAL A 89 -13.21 -7.97 -13.40
C VAL A 89 -11.84 -8.36 -12.88
N LEU A 90 -11.68 -8.49 -11.55
CA LEU A 90 -10.38 -8.72 -10.93
C LEU A 90 -9.68 -9.99 -11.44
N PRO A 91 -10.34 -11.15 -11.67
CA PRO A 91 -9.67 -12.33 -12.22
C PRO A 91 -8.95 -12.05 -13.55
N GLN A 92 -9.60 -11.28 -14.44
CA GLN A 92 -8.99 -10.86 -15.70
C GLN A 92 -7.79 -9.93 -15.45
N LEU A 93 -7.94 -8.93 -14.57
CA LEU A 93 -6.85 -8.00 -14.26
C LEU A 93 -5.64 -8.71 -13.63
N ILE A 94 -5.86 -9.71 -12.78
CA ILE A 94 -4.78 -10.52 -12.20
C ILE A 94 -4.07 -11.32 -13.28
N GLN A 95 -4.80 -11.99 -14.17
CA GLN A 95 -4.20 -12.73 -15.28
C GLN A 95 -3.39 -11.81 -16.21
N GLU A 96 -3.93 -10.64 -16.57
CA GLU A 96 -3.22 -9.67 -17.41
C GLU A 96 -1.96 -9.10 -16.73
N THR A 97 -1.98 -8.94 -15.40
CA THR A 97 -0.88 -8.33 -14.64
C THR A 97 0.22 -9.32 -14.24
N TYR A 98 -0.15 -10.55 -13.89
CA TYR A 98 0.75 -11.56 -13.35
C TYR A 98 1.00 -12.74 -14.31
N GLY A 99 0.23 -12.83 -15.39
CA GLY A 99 0.34 -13.89 -16.40
C GLY A 99 -0.37 -15.19 -16.01
N ASP A 100 0.01 -16.27 -16.69
CA ASP A 100 -0.63 -17.59 -16.57
C ASP A 100 -0.06 -18.47 -15.44
N ASP A 101 0.77 -17.91 -14.55
CA ASP A 101 1.27 -18.65 -13.38
C ASP A 101 0.11 -18.88 -12.39
N SER A 102 -0.25 -20.16 -12.22
CA SER A 102 -1.39 -20.58 -11.41
C SER A 102 -1.30 -20.13 -9.95
N ARG A 103 -0.09 -19.86 -9.43
CA ARG A 103 0.12 -19.40 -8.05
C ARG A 103 -0.50 -18.04 -7.76
N TYR A 104 -0.71 -17.22 -8.80
CA TYR A 104 -1.40 -15.93 -8.68
C TYR A 104 -2.93 -16.06 -8.83
N GLN A 105 -3.44 -17.20 -9.27
CA GLN A 105 -4.88 -17.40 -9.52
C GLN A 105 -5.65 -17.71 -8.23
N ASN A 106 -4.97 -18.23 -7.21
CA ASN A 106 -5.50 -18.40 -5.88
C ASN A 106 -5.09 -17.22 -5.00
N TYR A 107 -5.92 -16.19 -4.95
CA TYR A 107 -5.65 -14.96 -4.20
C TYR A 107 -6.82 -14.55 -3.31
N GLU A 108 -6.51 -13.77 -2.27
CA GLU A 108 -7.49 -13.11 -1.42
C GLU A 108 -7.41 -11.60 -1.61
N VAL A 109 -8.56 -10.96 -1.84
CA VAL A 109 -8.65 -9.50 -1.81
C VAL A 109 -8.70 -9.05 -0.36
N LYS A 110 -7.63 -8.41 0.11
CA LYS A 110 -7.58 -7.87 1.47
C LYS A 110 -8.39 -6.59 1.57
N ARG A 111 -8.11 -5.61 0.70
CA ARG A 111 -8.74 -4.28 0.71
C ARG A 111 -8.78 -3.69 -0.70
N ILE A 112 -9.78 -2.84 -0.93
CA ILE A 112 -9.88 -1.97 -2.10
C ILE A 112 -10.05 -0.55 -1.55
N LEU A 113 -9.17 0.37 -1.93
CA LEU A 113 -9.14 1.74 -1.39
C LEU A 113 -9.17 2.76 -2.50
N THR A 114 -9.96 3.81 -2.35
CA THR A 114 -9.86 4.99 -3.21
C THR A 114 -8.65 5.82 -2.80
N LEU A 115 -7.92 6.36 -3.79
CA LEU A 115 -6.69 7.14 -3.55
C LEU A 115 -6.95 8.66 -3.63
N LYS A 116 -8.20 9.09 -3.49
CA LYS A 116 -8.65 10.49 -3.64
C LYS A 116 -8.04 11.46 -2.63
N ALA A 117 -7.64 10.97 -1.46
CA ALA A 117 -7.02 11.78 -0.42
C ALA A 117 -5.69 11.15 0.01
N PRO A 118 -4.63 11.93 0.24
CA PRO A 118 -3.34 11.39 0.70
C PRO A 118 -3.45 10.64 2.04
N GLU A 119 -4.38 11.05 2.90
CA GLU A 119 -4.65 10.39 4.18
C GLU A 119 -5.38 9.04 4.06
N SER A 120 -5.87 8.67 2.87
CA SER A 120 -6.60 7.41 2.68
C SER A 120 -5.71 6.18 2.80
N SER A 121 -4.40 6.33 2.51
CA SER A 121 -3.46 5.23 2.46
C SER A 121 -2.00 5.72 2.30
N PRO A 122 -0.99 5.05 2.89
CA PRO A 122 0.41 5.31 2.56
C PRO A 122 0.70 5.14 1.06
N TYR A 123 -0.12 4.37 0.34
CA TYR A 123 0.01 4.16 -1.10
C TYR A 123 -0.51 5.33 -1.95
N SER A 124 -1.28 6.27 -1.38
CA SER A 124 -1.74 7.45 -2.11
C SER A 124 -0.57 8.33 -2.53
N GLY A 125 0.42 8.51 -1.64
CA GLY A 125 1.66 9.21 -1.97
C GLY A 125 2.46 8.54 -3.08
N ILE A 126 2.48 7.19 -3.11
CA ILE A 126 3.13 6.42 -4.19
C ILE A 126 2.42 6.69 -5.52
N ALA A 127 1.09 6.66 -5.55
CA ALA A 127 0.35 6.94 -6.77
C ALA A 127 0.56 8.38 -7.28
N GLU A 128 0.58 9.36 -6.37
CA GLU A 128 0.86 10.75 -6.71
C GLU A 128 2.28 10.94 -7.25
N GLN A 129 3.28 10.29 -6.66
CA GLN A 129 4.65 10.33 -7.14
C GLN A 129 4.79 9.66 -8.52
N GLN A 130 4.13 8.52 -8.71
CA GLN A 130 4.24 7.76 -9.96
C GLN A 130 3.53 8.44 -11.13
N CYS A 131 2.27 8.86 -10.97
CA CYS A 131 1.43 9.35 -12.07
C CYS A 131 0.70 10.67 -11.80
N ARG A 132 1.07 11.41 -10.76
CA ARG A 132 0.49 12.69 -10.34
C ARG A 132 -0.88 12.55 -9.68
N LYS A 133 -1.29 13.64 -9.03
CA LYS A 133 -2.47 13.72 -8.19
C LYS A 133 -3.77 13.48 -8.95
N GLU A 134 -3.84 13.87 -10.21
CA GLU A 134 -5.03 13.75 -11.03
C GLU A 134 -5.34 12.28 -11.36
N VAL A 135 -4.30 11.48 -11.63
CA VAL A 135 -4.43 10.03 -11.85
C VAL A 135 -4.70 9.32 -10.53
N ALA A 136 -3.94 9.63 -9.48
CA ALA A 136 -4.16 9.08 -8.15
C ALA A 136 -5.59 9.32 -7.67
N GLY A 137 -6.12 10.54 -7.86
CA GLY A 137 -7.47 10.92 -7.41
C GLY A 137 -8.62 10.15 -8.08
N LYS A 138 -8.35 9.52 -9.22
CA LYS A 138 -9.28 8.69 -9.99
C LYS A 138 -8.94 7.20 -9.94
N SER A 139 -7.95 6.82 -9.13
CA SER A 139 -7.48 5.44 -9.01
C SER A 139 -7.95 4.77 -7.73
N LEU A 140 -7.91 3.45 -7.74
CA LEU A 140 -8.01 2.62 -6.55
C LEU A 140 -6.76 1.77 -6.38
N LEU A 141 -6.45 1.46 -5.14
CA LEU A 141 -5.51 0.42 -4.76
C LEU A 141 -6.28 -0.87 -4.47
N VAL A 142 -5.81 -1.98 -5.02
CA VAL A 142 -6.26 -3.32 -4.63
C VAL A 142 -5.10 -4.02 -3.93
N GLU A 143 -5.30 -4.34 -2.65
CA GLU A 143 -4.37 -5.11 -1.84
C GLU A 143 -4.74 -6.60 -1.91
N LEU A 144 -3.80 -7.43 -2.34
CA LEU A 144 -3.96 -8.84 -2.61
C LEU A 144 -3.05 -9.66 -1.70
N PHE A 145 -3.46 -10.90 -1.45
CA PHE A 145 -2.64 -11.90 -0.79
C PHE A 145 -2.62 -13.19 -1.58
N PHE A 146 -1.43 -13.71 -1.83
CA PHE A 146 -1.18 -14.92 -2.62
C PHE A 146 -0.62 -16.02 -1.69
N PRO A 147 -1.46 -16.89 -1.11
CA PRO A 147 -1.03 -17.89 -0.12
C PRO A 147 0.02 -18.88 -0.64
N GLU A 148 0.05 -19.16 -1.95
CA GLU A 148 1.00 -20.13 -2.54
C GLU A 148 2.46 -19.67 -2.50
N PHE A 149 2.70 -18.38 -2.22
CA PHE A 149 4.04 -17.83 -2.08
C PHE A 149 4.53 -17.76 -0.63
N LEU A 150 3.76 -18.25 0.35
CA LEU A 150 4.25 -18.38 1.72
C LEU A 150 5.47 -19.33 1.79
N PRO A 151 6.44 -19.06 2.69
CA PRO A 151 6.47 -18.00 3.69
C PRO A 151 7.08 -16.67 3.20
N SER A 152 7.26 -16.48 1.89
CA SER A 152 7.85 -15.24 1.36
C SER A 152 6.88 -14.07 1.54
N ALA A 153 7.19 -13.19 2.49
CA ALA A 153 6.36 -12.03 2.79
C ALA A 153 6.19 -11.09 1.59
N SER A 154 7.24 -10.95 0.75
CA SER A 154 7.21 -10.08 -0.43
C SER A 154 6.39 -10.68 -1.56
N LEU A 155 6.53 -11.99 -1.83
CA LEU A 155 5.80 -12.63 -2.93
C LEU A 155 4.34 -12.94 -2.57
N SER A 156 4.03 -13.12 -1.28
CA SER A 156 2.66 -13.38 -0.83
C SER A 156 1.78 -12.13 -0.78
N GLN A 157 2.31 -10.94 -0.99
CA GLN A 157 1.57 -9.68 -0.93
C GLN A 157 1.59 -8.99 -2.29
N GLY A 158 0.44 -8.56 -2.77
CA GLY A 158 0.31 -7.82 -4.03
C GLY A 158 -0.35 -6.47 -3.82
N GLN A 159 0.12 -5.47 -4.56
CA GLN A 159 -0.50 -4.16 -4.63
C GLN A 159 -0.58 -3.71 -6.07
N VAL A 160 -1.80 -3.60 -6.58
CA VAL A 160 -2.08 -3.12 -7.94
C VAL A 160 -2.91 -1.86 -7.88
N PHE A 161 -2.53 -0.90 -8.71
CA PHE A 161 -3.22 0.36 -8.87
C PHE A 161 -4.05 0.29 -10.14
N VAL A 162 -5.34 0.53 -9.99
CA VAL A 162 -6.32 0.41 -11.05
C VAL A 162 -7.02 1.74 -11.29
N ALA A 163 -7.38 1.99 -12.54
CA ALA A 163 -8.21 3.11 -12.91
C ALA A 163 -9.26 2.67 -13.93
N LYS A 164 -10.43 3.32 -13.90
CA LYS A 164 -11.51 3.06 -14.86
C LYS A 164 -11.33 3.99 -16.06
N THR A 165 -11.44 3.42 -17.25
CA THR A 165 -11.44 4.13 -18.54
C THR A 165 -12.74 3.82 -19.29
N ASN A 166 -12.95 4.44 -20.45
CA ASN A 166 -14.05 4.08 -21.34
C ASN A 166 -13.97 2.63 -21.85
N GLU A 167 -12.77 2.02 -21.84
CA GLU A 167 -12.54 0.63 -22.24
C GLU A 167 -12.69 -0.36 -21.07
N GLY A 168 -12.97 0.15 -19.86
CA GLY A 168 -13.05 -0.65 -18.64
C GLY A 168 -11.93 -0.36 -17.65
N TRP A 169 -11.84 -1.22 -16.63
CA TRP A 169 -10.82 -1.15 -15.60
C TRP A 169 -9.47 -1.63 -16.16
N LYS A 170 -8.39 -0.93 -15.80
CA LYS A 170 -7.02 -1.31 -16.17
C LYS A 170 -6.09 -1.17 -14.97
N VAL A 171 -5.14 -2.09 -14.85
CA VAL A 171 -3.99 -1.92 -13.97
C VAL A 171 -2.99 -1.01 -14.68
N TRP A 172 -2.64 0.10 -14.04
CA TRP A 172 -1.62 1.02 -14.57
C TRP A 172 -0.29 0.92 -13.82
N TYR A 173 -0.29 0.32 -12.63
CA TYR A 173 0.94 0.07 -11.88
C TYR A 173 0.80 -1.12 -10.94
N ARG A 174 1.85 -1.96 -10.90
CA ARG A 174 2.04 -3.02 -9.91
C ARG A 174 3.26 -2.66 -9.09
N TYR A 175 3.10 -2.56 -7.77
CA TYR A 175 4.18 -2.18 -6.87
C TYR A 175 5.05 -3.38 -6.45
N HIS A 176 4.41 -4.50 -6.11
CA HIS A 176 5.04 -5.76 -5.73
C HIS A 176 4.43 -6.95 -6.49
#